data_AF-A0A8T4LE34-F1
#
_entry.id   AF-A0A8T4LE34-F1
#
_cell.length_a   1.000
_cell.length_b   1.000
_cell.length_c   1.000
_cell.angle_alpha   90.00
_cell.angle_beta   90.00
_cell.angle_gamma   90.00
#
_symmetry.space_group_name_H-M   'P 1'
#
loop_
_entity.id
_entity.type
_entity.pdbx_description
1 polymer ?
#
loop_
_entity_poly.entity_id
_entity_poly.type
_entity_poly.pdbx_seq_one_letter_code
_entity_poly.pdbx_strand_id
1 'polypeptide(L)'
;MNNKRGVIEDMVAFLVAFIILSVIFLFVLVASSFVNNGVNLNLVLDEDTGSKVCDQNLLNYLRGATSSGIRFSQLISFIESNSINKQILTTETKAFFEDYKRGDSTREEWFLHISKDSTSLINMGELQTAEGKDTCKQYVPSLKDGKLLVTLGVEY
;
A
#
# COMPACT_ATOMS: atom_id res chain seq x y z
N MET A 1 49.50 -32.60 11.45
CA MET A 1 48.04 -32.91 11.50
C MET A 1 47.22 -31.61 11.62
N ASN A 2 47.43 -30.62 10.73
CA ASN A 2 46.82 -29.28 10.87
C ASN A 2 45.72 -28.95 9.84
N ASN A 3 45.54 -29.76 8.79
CA ASN A 3 44.53 -29.48 7.74
C ASN A 3 43.11 -29.96 8.05
N LYS A 4 42.90 -30.77 9.09
CA LYS A 4 41.56 -31.27 9.44
C LYS A 4 40.76 -30.33 10.35
N ARG A 5 41.44 -29.43 11.06
CA ARG A 5 40.81 -28.52 12.04
C ARG A 5 40.18 -27.30 11.35
N GLY A 6 40.88 -26.72 10.37
CA GLY A 6 40.33 -25.62 9.55
C GLY A 6 39.11 -26.03 8.72
N VAL A 7 39.08 -27.25 8.19
CA VAL A 7 37.91 -27.77 7.47
C VAL A 7 36.68 -27.92 8.38
N ILE A 8 36.88 -28.31 9.64
CA ILE A 8 35.78 -28.42 10.61
C ILE A 8 35.28 -27.01 11.01
N GLU A 9 36.19 -26.05 11.22
CA GLU A 9 35.81 -24.66 11.53
C GLU A 9 35.05 -24.01 10.36
N ASP A 10 35.47 -24.23 9.11
CA ASP A 10 34.78 -23.72 7.92
C ASP A 10 33.39 -24.36 7.74
N MET A 11 33.25 -25.67 8.03
CA MET A 11 31.95 -26.35 7.99
C MET A 11 31.00 -25.84 9.09
N VAL A 12 31.52 -25.52 10.28
CA VAL A 12 30.72 -24.94 11.37
C VAL A 12 30.28 -23.51 11.02
N ALA A 13 31.17 -22.70 10.45
CA ALA A 13 30.83 -21.34 9.99
C ALA A 13 29.75 -21.37 8.90
N PHE A 14 29.85 -22.30 7.95
CA PHE A 14 28.83 -22.50 6.92
C PHE A 14 27.48 -22.91 7.51
N LEU A 15 27.48 -23.84 8.48
CA LEU A 15 26.26 -24.29 9.16
C LEU A 15 25.59 -23.14 9.91
N VAL A 16 26.35 -22.32 10.62
CA VAL A 16 25.83 -21.15 11.35
C VAL A 16 25.24 -20.13 10.39
N ALA A 17 25.93 -19.82 9.29
CA ALA A 17 25.41 -18.92 8.26
C ALA A 17 24.10 -19.45 7.63
N PHE A 18 24.03 -20.76 7.36
CA PHE A 18 22.82 -21.40 6.84
C PHE A 18 21.64 -21.32 7.81
N ILE A 19 21.88 -21.53 9.12
CA ILE A 19 20.86 -21.41 10.15
C ILE A 19 20.37 -19.96 10.25
N ILE A 20 21.27 -18.98 10.26
CA ILE A 20 20.90 -17.56 10.31
C ILE A 20 20.06 -17.17 9.09
N LEU A 21 20.48 -17.57 7.88
CA LEU A 21 19.73 -17.30 6.64
C LEU A 21 18.35 -17.98 6.66
N SER A 22 18.26 -19.21 7.15
CA SER A 22 16.99 -19.95 7.27
C SER A 22 16.03 -19.28 8.25
N VAL A 23 16.56 -18.78 9.38
CA VAL A 23 15.76 -18.05 10.39
C VAL A 23 15.28 -16.71 9.82
N ILE A 24 16.14 -15.96 9.13
CA ILE A 24 15.75 -14.71 8.45
C ILE A 24 14.67 -14.99 7.39
N PHE A 25 14.85 -16.03 6.58
CA PHE A 25 13.87 -16.43 5.56
C PHE A 25 12.53 -16.83 6.18
N LEU A 26 12.55 -17.56 7.29
CA LEU A 26 11.35 -17.90 8.06
C LEU A 26 10.65 -16.64 8.60
N PHE A 27 11.39 -15.66 9.13
CA PHE A 27 10.82 -14.38 9.56
C PHE A 27 10.18 -13.60 8.41
N VAL A 28 10.79 -13.59 7.22
CA VAL A 28 10.22 -12.95 6.01
C VAL A 28 8.95 -13.67 5.55
N LEU A 29 8.94 -15.00 5.57
CA LEU A 29 7.76 -15.82 5.26
C LEU A 29 6.63 -15.62 6.27
N VAL A 30 6.96 -15.58 7.55
CA VAL A 30 6.00 -15.37 8.62
C VAL A 30 5.45 -13.94 8.56
N ALA A 31 6.29 -12.92 8.34
CA ALA A 31 5.84 -11.54 8.16
C ALA A 31 4.93 -11.36 6.93
N SER A 32 5.24 -12.02 5.81
CA SER A 32 4.36 -12.04 4.63
C SER A 32 3.08 -12.85 4.86
N SER A 33 3.09 -13.86 5.74
CA SER A 33 1.90 -14.59 6.17
C SER A 33 1.03 -13.79 7.16
N PHE A 34 1.62 -12.94 8.00
CA PHE A 34 0.89 -11.98 8.85
C PHE A 34 0.19 -10.89 8.02
N VAL A 35 0.73 -10.52 6.85
CA VAL A 35 0.00 -9.70 5.86
C VAL A 35 -1.25 -10.43 5.33
N ASN A 36 -1.29 -11.77 5.40
CA ASN A 36 -2.38 -12.61 4.89
C ASN A 36 -3.39 -13.10 5.94
N ASN A 37 -3.11 -12.99 7.24
CA ASN A 37 -4.00 -13.45 8.31
C ASN A 37 -4.35 -12.32 9.27
N GLY A 38 -5.54 -11.73 9.10
CA GLY A 38 -6.20 -10.93 10.14
C GLY A 38 -7.26 -9.95 9.64
N VAL A 39 -7.07 -9.36 8.47
CA VAL A 39 -8.01 -8.39 7.90
C VAL A 39 -8.01 -8.59 6.39
N ASN A 40 -9.16 -8.65 5.74
CA ASN A 40 -9.20 -8.70 4.27
C ASN A 40 -8.84 -7.31 3.72
N LEU A 41 -7.54 -6.99 3.70
CA LEU A 41 -6.99 -5.71 3.25
C LEU A 41 -7.23 -5.45 1.74
N ASN A 42 -7.75 -6.44 1.03
CA ASN A 42 -8.20 -6.32 -0.36
C ASN A 42 -9.66 -5.83 -0.49
N LEU A 43 -10.38 -5.71 0.63
CA LEU A 43 -11.78 -5.34 0.64
C LEU A 43 -11.90 -3.81 0.62
N VAL A 44 -12.24 -3.28 -0.55
CA VAL A 44 -12.71 -1.90 -0.70
C VAL A 44 -14.19 -1.89 -0.38
N LEU A 45 -14.57 -1.22 0.71
CA LEU A 45 -15.94 -1.17 1.21
C LEU A 45 -16.65 0.05 0.60
N ASP A 46 -17.57 -0.24 -0.31
CA ASP A 46 -18.47 0.75 -0.87
C ASP A 46 -19.62 0.97 0.12
N GLU A 47 -19.40 1.90 1.05
CA GLU A 47 -20.43 2.39 1.97
C GLU A 47 -20.95 3.73 1.45
N ASP A 48 -22.23 4.01 1.65
CA ASP A 48 -22.82 5.32 1.33
C ASP A 48 -22.13 6.40 2.17
N THR A 49 -21.14 7.03 1.56
CA THR A 49 -20.31 8.09 2.13
C THR A 49 -20.88 9.48 1.82
N GLY A 50 -22.11 9.56 1.31
CA GLY A 50 -22.75 10.80 0.84
C GLY A 50 -22.13 11.37 -0.44
N SER A 51 -21.45 10.53 -1.23
CA SER A 51 -20.86 10.87 -2.54
C SER A 51 -21.58 10.12 -3.67
N LYS A 52 -21.43 10.56 -4.92
CA LYS A 52 -21.81 9.75 -6.09
C LYS A 52 -21.10 8.40 -6.02
N VAL A 53 -21.75 7.34 -6.52
CA VAL A 53 -21.14 6.02 -6.70
C VAL A 53 -19.82 6.20 -7.44
N CYS A 54 -18.75 5.61 -6.90
CA CYS A 54 -17.42 5.75 -7.47
C CYS A 54 -17.38 5.24 -8.92
N ASP A 55 -16.74 6.01 -9.80
CA ASP A 55 -16.39 5.53 -11.13
C ASP A 55 -15.55 4.24 -11.04
N GLN A 56 -15.80 3.30 -11.95
CA GLN A 56 -15.15 2.00 -11.92
C GLN A 56 -13.62 2.11 -12.09
N ASN A 57 -13.12 3.12 -12.79
CA ASN A 57 -11.70 3.34 -12.96
C ASN A 57 -11.03 3.79 -11.65
N LEU A 58 -11.72 4.62 -10.87
CA LEU A 58 -11.29 5.06 -9.55
C LEU A 58 -11.32 3.92 -8.52
N LEU A 59 -12.29 2.99 -8.63
CA LEU A 59 -12.26 1.76 -7.84
C LEU A 59 -11.15 0.79 -8.29
N ASN A 60 -10.93 0.66 -9.60
CA ASN A 60 -9.87 -0.14 -10.15
C ASN A 60 -8.49 0.37 -9.72
N TYR A 61 -8.32 1.69 -9.54
CA TYR A 61 -7.13 2.29 -8.95
C TYR A 61 -6.82 1.70 -7.56
N LEU A 62 -7.79 1.72 -6.63
CA LEU A 62 -7.59 1.19 -5.27
C LEU A 62 -7.30 -0.32 -5.25
N ARG A 63 -7.78 -1.04 -6.26
CA ARG A 63 -7.60 -2.48 -6.43
C ARG A 63 -6.37 -2.83 -7.28
N GLY A 64 -5.75 -1.85 -7.93
CA GLY A 64 -4.62 -2.01 -8.83
C GLY A 64 -3.34 -2.39 -8.10
N ALA A 65 -2.47 -3.12 -8.80
CA ALA A 65 -1.14 -3.48 -8.33
C ALA A 65 -0.14 -2.35 -8.62
N THR A 66 0.77 -2.11 -7.69
CA THR A 66 1.90 -1.19 -7.84
C THR A 66 3.07 -1.84 -8.55
N SER A 67 4.16 -1.08 -8.74
CA SER A 67 5.40 -1.58 -9.34
C SER A 67 5.98 -2.81 -8.62
N SER A 68 5.70 -2.93 -7.32
CA SER A 68 6.12 -4.03 -6.45
C SER A 68 5.14 -5.22 -6.40
N GLY A 69 4.04 -5.17 -7.15
CA GLY A 69 3.02 -6.22 -7.17
C GLY A 69 2.07 -6.22 -5.96
N ILE A 70 2.21 -5.26 -5.04
CA ILE A 70 1.33 -5.05 -3.90
C ILE A 70 0.13 -4.21 -4.36
N ARG A 71 -1.07 -4.48 -3.85
CA ARG A 71 -2.24 -3.64 -4.21
C ARG A 71 -2.20 -2.30 -3.50
N PHE A 72 -2.77 -1.28 -4.13
CA PHE A 72 -2.78 0.06 -3.56
C PHE A 72 -3.53 0.14 -2.21
N SER A 73 -4.69 -0.52 -2.10
CA SER A 73 -5.42 -0.72 -0.84
C SER A 73 -4.57 -1.36 0.27
N GLN A 74 -3.72 -2.32 -0.07
CA GLN A 74 -2.80 -2.92 0.89
C GLN A 74 -1.73 -1.90 1.32
N LEU A 75 -1.12 -1.15 0.39
CA LEU A 75 -0.16 -0.09 0.73
C LEU A 75 -0.77 0.97 1.65
N ILE A 76 -2.01 1.39 1.38
CA ILE A 76 -2.77 2.32 2.22
C ILE A 76 -2.89 1.77 3.65
N SER A 77 -3.19 0.47 3.81
CA SER A 77 -3.36 -0.14 5.14
C SER A 77 -2.09 -0.12 6.01
N PHE A 78 -0.90 -0.03 5.40
CA PHE A 78 0.39 0.02 6.10
C PHE A 78 0.84 1.44 6.45
N ILE A 79 0.08 2.46 6.09
CA ILE A 79 0.57 3.84 6.22
C ILE A 79 0.81 4.28 7.66
N GLU A 80 -0.02 3.79 8.58
CA GLU A 80 0.10 4.10 10.01
C GLU A 80 1.31 3.39 10.67
N SER A 81 1.99 2.51 9.95
CA SER A 81 3.02 1.61 10.51
C SER A 81 4.42 2.23 10.55
N ASN A 82 4.78 3.12 9.61
CA ASN A 82 6.09 3.78 9.53
C ASN A 82 6.07 4.98 8.56
N SER A 83 6.87 6.03 8.82
CA SER A 83 7.10 7.15 7.89
C SER A 83 7.65 6.72 6.52
N ILE A 84 8.40 5.61 6.47
CA ILE A 84 8.89 5.02 5.21
C ILE A 84 7.71 4.59 4.32
N ASN A 85 6.67 3.97 4.91
CA ASN A 85 5.50 3.52 4.15
C ASN A 85 4.73 4.70 3.55
N LYS A 86 4.69 5.83 4.26
CA LYS A 86 4.11 7.09 3.75
C LYS A 86 4.86 7.62 2.53
N GLN A 87 6.19 7.52 2.52
CA GLN A 87 7.01 7.89 1.36
C GLN A 87 6.82 6.93 0.19
N ILE A 88 6.81 5.61 0.44
CA ILE A 88 6.55 4.60 -0.60
C ILE A 88 5.18 4.82 -1.23
N LEU A 89 4.14 4.97 -0.40
CA LEU A 89 2.79 5.24 -0.88
C LEU A 89 2.78 6.50 -1.76
N THR A 90 3.39 7.59 -1.29
CA THR A 90 3.47 8.86 -2.05
C THR A 90 4.10 8.67 -3.43
N THR A 91 5.20 7.92 -3.51
CA THR A 91 5.91 7.66 -4.77
C THR A 91 5.06 6.80 -5.72
N GLU A 92 4.50 5.69 -5.23
CA GLU A 92 3.65 4.80 -6.03
C GLU A 92 2.38 5.51 -6.50
N THR A 93 1.79 6.36 -5.66
CA THR A 93 0.61 7.16 -6.00
C THR A 93 0.88 8.06 -7.20
N LYS A 94 2.00 8.80 -7.17
CA LYS A 94 2.39 9.71 -8.26
C LYS A 94 2.67 8.94 -9.55
N ALA A 95 3.42 7.84 -9.47
CA ALA A 95 3.73 7.01 -10.62
C ALA A 95 2.46 6.46 -11.28
N PHE A 96 1.53 5.94 -10.47
CA PHE A 96 0.26 5.43 -10.98
C PHE A 96 -0.57 6.53 -11.64
N PHE A 97 -0.64 7.72 -11.04
CA PHE A 97 -1.39 8.83 -11.63
C PHE A 97 -0.88 9.20 -13.02
N GLU A 98 0.44 9.26 -13.22
CA GLU A 98 1.03 9.53 -14.54
C GLU A 98 0.60 8.49 -15.59
N ASP A 99 0.57 7.20 -15.21
CA ASP A 99 0.10 6.14 -16.11
C ASP A 99 -1.42 6.23 -16.36
N TYR A 100 -2.19 6.59 -15.33
CA TYR A 100 -3.63 6.79 -15.44
C TYR A 100 -4.00 7.99 -16.34
N LYS A 101 -3.20 9.06 -16.32
CA LYS A 101 -3.34 10.23 -17.22
C LYS A 101 -2.97 9.90 -18.66
N ARG A 102 -1.98 9.04 -18.91
CA ARG A 102 -1.66 8.57 -20.27
C ARG A 102 -2.82 7.82 -20.92
N GLY A 103 -3.65 7.14 -20.12
CA GLY A 103 -4.85 6.46 -20.61
C GLY A 103 -6.00 7.40 -21.00
N ASP A 104 -5.98 8.65 -20.53
CA ASP A 104 -7.04 9.64 -20.77
C ASP A 104 -6.49 11.07 -20.58
N SER A 105 -6.19 11.72 -21.71
CA SER A 105 -5.53 13.02 -21.74
C SER A 105 -6.40 14.17 -21.22
N THR A 106 -7.70 13.94 -21.01
CA THR A 106 -8.60 14.95 -20.45
C THR A 106 -8.39 15.14 -18.96
N ARG A 107 -7.67 14.24 -18.28
CA ARG A 107 -7.45 14.33 -16.83
C ARG A 107 -6.39 15.38 -16.50
N GLU A 108 -6.82 16.51 -15.96
CA GLU A 108 -5.95 17.65 -15.64
C GLU A 108 -5.38 17.54 -14.23
N GLU A 109 -6.24 17.30 -13.23
CA GLU A 109 -5.86 17.26 -11.81
C GLU A 109 -6.31 15.97 -11.11
N TRP A 110 -5.68 15.65 -9.99
CA TRP A 110 -6.07 14.57 -9.10
C TRP A 110 -5.86 14.92 -7.64
N PHE A 111 -6.60 14.23 -6.78
CA PHE A 111 -6.33 14.25 -5.35
C PHE A 111 -6.49 12.86 -4.74
N LEU A 112 -5.73 12.60 -3.68
CA LEU A 112 -5.87 11.43 -2.81
C LEU A 112 -5.65 11.87 -1.37
N HIS A 113 -6.72 11.82 -0.60
CA HIS A 113 -6.72 12.14 0.83
C HIS A 113 -7.04 10.88 1.60
N ILE A 114 -6.20 10.56 2.58
CA ILE A 114 -6.41 9.39 3.46
C ILE A 114 -6.55 9.91 4.87
N SER A 115 -7.63 9.54 5.54
CA SER A 115 -7.92 9.96 6.90
C SER A 115 -8.40 8.81 7.78
N LYS A 116 -8.18 8.98 9.08
CA LYS A 116 -8.68 8.10 10.14
C LYS A 116 -9.28 8.97 11.24
N ASP A 117 -10.55 8.76 11.59
CA ASP A 117 -11.22 9.50 12.66
C ASP A 117 -10.94 11.01 12.63
N SER A 118 -11.12 11.62 11.45
CA SER A 118 -10.87 13.04 11.15
C SER A 118 -9.39 13.50 11.12
N THR A 119 -8.43 12.62 11.40
CA THR A 119 -7.00 12.92 11.23
C THR A 119 -6.54 12.62 9.80
N SER A 120 -5.98 13.62 9.11
CA SER A 120 -5.37 13.41 7.79
C SER A 120 -4.02 12.72 7.91
N LEU A 121 -3.88 11.56 7.28
CA LEU A 121 -2.65 10.77 7.22
C LEU A 121 -1.82 11.11 5.97
N ILE A 122 -2.51 11.27 4.84
CA ILE A 122 -1.98 11.70 3.55
C ILE A 122 -2.89 12.78 3.00
N ASN A 123 -2.26 13.78 2.41
CA ASN A 123 -2.92 14.76 1.56
C ASN A 123 -2.06 14.93 0.30
N MET A 124 -2.60 14.54 -0.85
CA MET A 124 -1.98 14.70 -2.16
C MET A 124 -2.97 15.42 -3.08
N GLY A 125 -2.52 16.52 -3.68
CA GLY A 125 -3.39 17.43 -4.43
C GLY A 125 -4.32 18.24 -3.52
N GLU A 126 -5.00 19.21 -4.10
CA GLU A 126 -5.97 20.04 -3.37
C GLU A 126 -7.39 19.60 -3.71
N LEU A 127 -8.18 19.31 -2.67
CA LEU A 127 -9.62 19.11 -2.81
C LEU A 127 -10.28 20.48 -2.93
N GLN A 128 -10.25 21.08 -4.12
CA GLN A 128 -11.01 22.31 -4.35
C GLN A 128 -12.50 21.97 -4.37
N THR A 129 -13.28 22.66 -3.53
CA THR A 129 -14.69 22.38 -3.27
C THR A 129 -15.58 22.62 -4.48
N ALA A 130 -16.31 21.55 -4.84
CA ALA A 130 -17.71 21.53 -5.30
C ALA A 130 -18.09 22.37 -6.53
N GLU A 131 -17.92 21.79 -7.72
CA GLU A 131 -19.00 21.46 -8.67
C GLU A 131 -18.33 20.86 -9.94
N GLY A 132 -18.51 19.56 -10.20
CA GLY A 132 -18.02 18.91 -11.44
C GLY A 132 -16.94 17.84 -11.28
N LYS A 133 -16.37 17.63 -10.09
CA LYS A 133 -15.35 16.58 -9.87
C LYS A 133 -16.00 15.21 -9.63
N ASP A 134 -15.50 14.18 -10.31
CA ASP A 134 -15.82 12.79 -9.99
C ASP A 134 -15.00 12.38 -8.76
N THR A 135 -15.55 12.70 -7.59
CA THR A 135 -14.96 12.34 -6.30
C THR A 135 -15.51 11.00 -5.82
N CYS A 136 -14.63 10.11 -5.43
CA CYS A 136 -14.92 8.81 -4.86
C CYS A 136 -14.42 8.76 -3.42
N LYS A 137 -15.26 8.26 -2.52
CA LYS A 137 -14.93 8.02 -1.11
C LYS A 137 -15.11 6.55 -0.82
N GLN A 138 -14.11 5.91 -0.22
CA GLN A 138 -14.12 4.48 0.06
C GLN A 138 -13.44 4.19 1.39
N TYR A 139 -13.88 3.14 2.06
CA TYR A 139 -13.19 2.64 3.25
C TYR A 139 -12.25 1.49 2.91
N VAL A 140 -11.03 1.58 3.43
CA VAL A 140 -10.02 0.52 3.37
C VAL A 140 -9.71 0.05 4.79
N PRO A 141 -9.76 -1.26 5.08
CA PRO A 141 -9.39 -1.77 6.39
C PRO A 141 -7.92 -1.46 6.74
N SER A 142 -7.68 -1.01 7.98
CA SER A 142 -6.33 -0.81 8.54
C SER A 142 -5.89 -2.03 9.35
N LEU A 143 -4.57 -2.21 9.46
CA LEU A 143 -3.95 -3.22 10.32
C LEU A 143 -3.99 -2.87 11.82
N LYS A 144 -4.20 -1.61 12.18
CA LYS A 144 -4.22 -1.13 13.57
C LYS A 144 -5.63 -1.05 14.17
N ASP A 145 -6.54 -1.93 13.75
CA ASP A 145 -7.97 -1.93 14.08
C ASP A 145 -8.67 -0.61 13.74
N GLY A 146 -9.33 -0.58 12.57
CA GLY A 146 -10.10 0.58 12.10
C GLY A 146 -10.25 0.59 10.58
N LYS A 147 -11.06 1.52 10.06
CA LYS A 147 -11.18 1.78 8.63
C LYS A 147 -10.52 3.12 8.30
N LEU A 148 -9.75 3.16 7.21
CA LEU A 148 -9.21 4.39 6.64
C LEU A 148 -10.20 4.90 5.59
N LEU A 149 -10.63 6.15 5.72
CA LEU A 149 -11.39 6.83 4.68
C LEU A 149 -10.42 7.33 3.61
N VAL A 150 -10.56 6.79 2.42
CA VAL A 150 -9.82 7.20 1.23
C VAL A 150 -10.76 8.04 0.37
N THR A 151 -10.41 9.30 0.18
CA THR A 151 -11.09 10.21 -0.75
C THR A 151 -10.17 10.42 -1.94
N LEU A 152 -10.63 10.05 -3.12
CA LEU A 152 -9.91 10.17 -4.36
C LEU A 152 -10.77 10.88 -5.40
N GLY A 153 -10.15 11.54 -6.35
CA GLY A 153 -10.90 12.10 -7.47
C GLY A 153 -9.98 12.65 -8.54
N VAL A 154 -10.57 12.83 -9.70
CA VAL A 154 -9.93 13.39 -10.88
C VAL A 154 -10.76 14.55 -11.40
N GLU A 155 -10.06 15.53 -11.96
CA GLU A 155 -10.64 16.65 -12.68
C GLU A 155 -10.33 16.52 -14.17
N TYR A 156 -11.31 16.89 -14.99
CA TYR A 156 -11.30 16.80 -16.45
C TYR A 156 -11.16 18.17 -17.09
#